data_AF-A0A7G9XTG1-F1
#
_entry.id   AF-A0A7G9XTG1-F1
#
_cell.length_a   1.000
_cell.length_b   1.000
_cell.length_c   1.000
_cell.angle_alpha   90.00
_cell.angle_beta   90.00
_cell.angle_gamma   90.00
#
_symmetry.space_group_name_H-M   'P 1'
#
loop_
_entity.id
_entity.type
_entity.pdbx_description
1 polymer ?
#
loop_
_entity_poly.entity_id
_entity_poly.type
_entity_poly.pdbx_seq_one_letter_code
_entity_poly.pdbx_strand_id
1 'polypeptide(L)'
;MSDPDLFSVSAPSCTHGYHHPHGAPHACDGCCRAPAPQGERLVMPVSGRTTVVIFAPTWSAIMAEARRRDLSLAAWTGAVVRGLAEPLVLEHDPTPSVTGVTAAVAASAIAAELAEGRPDQAFRSFISYSDALAKADAAGRVILSAATPATTDDAAWDAALAAATEYWLDAATAPKPAWLADPWRRLDAPQTLSYSRYVEPPDPAEVPPQFIARNILVASSTLESV
;
A
#
# COMPACT_ATOMS: atom_id res chain seq x y z
N MET A 1 23.98 34.89 -8.39
CA MET A 1 22.65 35.45 -8.08
C MET A 1 21.74 34.27 -7.80
N SER A 2 21.81 33.78 -6.57
CA SER A 2 21.01 32.70 -6.01
C SER A 2 20.92 32.98 -4.52
N ASP A 3 19.72 33.01 -3.96
CA ASP A 3 19.51 32.72 -2.54
C ASP A 3 18.07 32.23 -2.31
N PRO A 4 17.86 31.02 -1.74
CA PRO A 4 16.57 30.53 -1.29
C PRO A 4 16.52 30.50 0.23
N ASP A 5 15.69 31.34 0.85
CA ASP A 5 15.41 31.26 2.29
C ASP A 5 14.03 31.83 2.61
N LEU A 6 13.00 30.99 2.64
CA LEU A 6 11.71 31.32 3.26
C LEU A 6 10.94 30.03 3.60
N PHE A 7 11.18 29.47 4.79
CA PHE A 7 10.11 28.89 5.62
C PHE A 7 10.59 28.85 7.08
N SER A 8 10.38 29.96 7.79
CA SER A 8 10.44 30.01 9.25
C SER A 8 9.03 29.78 9.79
N VAL A 9 8.83 28.69 10.54
CA VAL A 9 7.55 28.36 11.18
C VAL A 9 7.52 29.04 12.55
N SER A 10 6.71 30.09 12.69
CA SER A 10 6.38 30.68 13.99
C SER A 10 5.44 29.76 14.78
N ALA A 11 5.84 29.39 15.99
CA ALA A 11 4.95 28.78 16.98
C ALA A 11 4.02 29.83 17.61
N PRO A 12 2.77 29.48 17.97
CA PRO A 12 1.87 30.42 18.62
C PRO A 12 2.28 30.66 20.09
N SER A 13 2.39 31.93 20.46
CA SER A 13 2.58 32.37 21.84
C SER A 13 1.29 32.18 22.66
N CYS A 14 1.37 31.40 23.74
CA CYS A 14 0.31 31.33 24.74
C CYS A 14 0.46 32.52 25.72
N THR A 15 -0.41 33.51 25.60
CA THR A 15 -0.62 34.56 26.62
C THR A 15 -1.78 34.16 27.53
N HIS A 16 -1.48 33.74 28.76
CA HIS A 16 -2.37 33.94 29.89
C HIS A 16 -1.56 34.03 31.18
N GLY A 17 -1.65 35.19 31.83
CA GLY A 17 -1.05 35.43 33.14
C GLY A 17 -1.94 34.91 34.25
N TYR A 18 -1.32 34.31 35.27
CA TYR A 18 -1.85 34.24 36.63
C TYR A 18 -0.67 34.22 37.61
N HIS A 19 -0.67 35.19 38.52
CA HIS A 19 0.26 35.30 39.65
C HIS A 19 -0.13 34.29 40.74
N HIS A 20 0.82 33.48 41.22
CA HIS A 20 0.90 33.07 42.64
C HIS A 20 2.32 32.56 43.01
N PRO A 21 2.73 32.65 44.30
CA PRO A 21 4.12 32.62 44.72
C PRO A 21 4.61 31.25 45.25
N HIS A 22 5.94 31.08 45.16
CA HIS A 22 6.84 30.23 45.94
C HIS A 22 6.47 28.77 46.25
N GLY A 23 7.07 27.84 45.50
CA GLY A 23 7.26 26.43 45.88
C GLY A 23 7.84 25.59 44.75
N ALA A 24 8.86 24.77 45.06
CA ALA A 24 9.71 23.95 44.18
C ALA A 24 9.01 23.05 43.12
N PRO A 25 9.73 22.58 42.07
CA PRO A 25 9.13 21.98 40.87
C PRO A 25 8.75 20.50 41.05
N HIS A 26 7.49 20.17 40.76
CA HIS A 26 7.06 18.83 40.36
C HIS A 26 6.80 18.82 38.86
N ALA A 27 7.54 18.02 38.11
CA ALA A 27 7.32 17.79 36.69
C ALA A 27 6.07 16.91 36.49
N CYS A 28 4.98 17.51 36.02
CA CYS A 28 3.83 16.79 35.46
C CYS A 28 4.09 16.56 33.96
N ASP A 29 4.85 15.53 33.62
CA ASP A 29 4.86 14.95 32.26
C ASP A 29 3.62 14.07 32.09
N GLY A 30 2.49 14.67 31.73
CA GLY A 30 1.23 13.92 31.65
C GLY A 30 0.01 14.76 31.32
N CYS A 31 0.05 15.51 30.22
CA CYS A 31 -1.18 16.04 29.60
C CYS A 31 -1.12 15.85 28.08
N CYS A 32 -1.77 14.77 27.65
CA CYS A 32 -2.49 14.59 26.39
C CYS A 32 -1.86 15.17 25.11
N ARG A 33 -0.96 14.42 24.47
CA ARG A 33 -0.87 14.40 23.00
C ARG A 33 -1.65 13.20 22.49
N ALA A 34 -2.87 13.44 22.00
CA ALA A 34 -3.50 12.48 21.11
C ALA A 34 -2.62 12.36 19.84
N PRO A 35 -2.31 11.15 19.36
CA PRO A 35 -1.58 10.99 18.11
C PRO A 35 -2.43 11.57 16.97
N ALA A 36 -1.82 12.37 16.10
CA ALA A 36 -2.48 12.86 14.89
C ALA A 36 -2.90 11.64 14.04
N PRO A 37 -4.14 11.60 13.51
CA PRO A 37 -4.55 10.51 12.64
C PRO A 37 -3.67 10.49 11.39
N GLN A 38 -2.99 9.37 11.15
CA GLN A 38 -2.24 9.14 9.92
C GLN A 38 -3.19 8.57 8.88
N GLY A 39 -3.55 9.41 7.91
CA GLY A 39 -4.34 9.08 6.73
C GLY A 39 -4.13 10.15 5.66
N GLU A 40 -4.39 9.80 4.40
CA GLU A 40 -4.26 10.77 3.31
C GLU A 40 -5.21 11.95 3.52
N ARG A 41 -4.63 13.14 3.48
CA ARG A 41 -5.28 14.40 3.81
C ARG A 41 -5.77 15.02 2.52
N LEU A 42 -7.04 14.85 2.18
CA LEU A 42 -7.61 15.54 1.02
C LEU A 42 -7.90 17.00 1.42
N VAL A 43 -6.98 17.89 1.05
CA VAL A 43 -7.09 19.34 1.30
C VAL A 43 -7.67 19.99 0.05
N MET A 44 -8.96 20.36 0.09
CA MET A 44 -9.58 21.10 -1.00
C MET A 44 -9.71 22.58 -0.65
N PRO A 45 -9.22 23.50 -1.50
CA PRO A 45 -9.46 24.92 -1.31
C PRO A 45 -10.91 25.24 -1.65
N VAL A 46 -11.69 25.64 -0.63
CA VAL A 46 -12.98 26.32 -0.84
C VAL A 46 -12.70 27.82 -0.76
N SER A 47 -13.18 28.56 -1.76
CA SER A 47 -12.90 29.98 -1.97
C SER A 47 -12.96 30.79 -0.66
N GLY A 48 -11.83 31.41 -0.30
CA GLY A 48 -11.74 32.43 0.74
C GLY A 48 -11.81 31.94 2.20
N ARG A 49 -10.72 31.34 2.68
CA ARG A 49 -10.34 31.15 4.11
C ARG A 49 -10.85 29.92 4.88
N THR A 50 -11.63 29.02 4.29
CA THR A 50 -12.03 27.78 5.00
C THR A 50 -11.50 26.54 4.29
N THR A 51 -10.55 25.86 4.92
CA THR A 51 -10.07 24.54 4.49
C THR A 51 -10.91 23.48 5.19
N VAL A 52 -11.71 22.75 4.44
CA VAL A 52 -12.39 21.56 4.97
C VAL A 52 -11.50 20.35 4.75
N VAL A 53 -11.10 19.71 5.85
CA VAL A 53 -10.35 18.46 5.82
C VAL A 53 -11.34 17.33 6.01
N ILE A 54 -11.58 16.55 4.95
CA ILE A 54 -12.41 15.35 5.03
C ILE A 54 -11.47 14.17 5.21
N PHE A 55 -11.64 13.43 6.31
CA PHE A 55 -10.99 12.14 6.52
C PHE A 55 -11.94 11.06 6.03
N ALA A 56 -11.63 10.43 4.91
CA ALA A 56 -12.38 9.28 4.40
C ALA A 56 -11.41 8.11 4.19
N PRO A 57 -11.73 6.89 4.66
CA PRO A 57 -10.81 5.77 4.56
C PRO A 57 -10.69 5.20 3.13
N THR A 58 -11.74 5.30 2.30
CA THR A 58 -11.70 4.89 0.88
C THR A 58 -12.73 5.64 0.00
N TRP A 59 -12.46 5.73 -1.31
CA TRP A 59 -13.35 6.33 -2.31
C TRP A 59 -14.72 5.63 -2.42
N SER A 60 -14.75 4.31 -2.19
CA SER A 60 -15.95 3.49 -2.27
C SER A 60 -16.97 3.81 -1.17
N ALA A 61 -16.50 4.14 0.05
CA ALA A 61 -17.37 4.51 1.17
C ALA A 61 -18.08 5.86 0.93
N ILE A 62 -17.36 6.82 0.34
CA ILE A 62 -17.93 8.13 -0.04
C ILE A 62 -19.05 7.95 -1.07
N MET A 63 -18.81 7.12 -2.09
CA MET A 63 -19.76 6.91 -3.18
C MET A 63 -21.00 6.10 -2.75
N ALA A 64 -20.85 5.14 -1.85
CA ALA A 64 -21.95 4.35 -1.32
C ALA A 64 -22.93 5.19 -0.49
N GLU A 65 -22.44 6.11 0.34
CA GLU A 65 -23.29 6.97 1.17
C GLU A 65 -23.94 8.10 0.35
N ALA A 66 -23.23 8.69 -0.62
CA ALA A 66 -23.82 9.67 -1.54
C ALA A 66 -25.02 9.08 -2.29
N ARG A 67 -24.90 7.83 -2.76
CA ARG A 67 -25.97 7.10 -3.44
C ARG A 67 -27.12 6.73 -2.51
N ARG A 68 -26.84 6.40 -1.23
CA ARG A 68 -27.86 6.07 -0.22
C ARG A 68 -28.74 7.27 0.14
N ARG A 69 -28.20 8.50 0.04
CA ARG A 69 -28.92 9.75 0.34
C ARG A 69 -29.50 10.44 -0.89
N ASP A 70 -29.36 9.84 -2.08
CA ASP A 70 -29.79 10.40 -3.36
C ASP A 70 -29.25 11.83 -3.61
N LEU A 71 -28.01 12.08 -3.16
CA LEU A 71 -27.33 13.37 -3.31
C LEU A 71 -26.16 13.24 -4.27
N SER A 72 -25.98 14.25 -5.11
CA SER A 72 -24.73 14.39 -5.86
C SER A 72 -23.56 14.72 -4.91
N LEU A 73 -22.35 14.31 -5.27
CA LEU A 73 -21.13 14.58 -4.49
C LEU A 73 -20.97 16.08 -4.16
N ALA A 74 -21.37 16.95 -5.09
CA ALA A 74 -21.35 18.41 -4.93
C ALA A 74 -22.41 18.93 -3.94
N ALA A 75 -23.58 18.29 -3.89
CA ALA A 75 -24.65 18.66 -2.96
C ALA A 75 -24.32 18.26 -1.53
N TRP A 76 -23.74 17.06 -1.34
CA TRP A 76 -23.33 16.58 -0.02
C TRP A 76 -22.15 17.36 0.55
N THR A 77 -21.11 17.61 -0.24
CA THR A 77 -19.97 18.46 0.17
C THR A 77 -20.43 19.88 0.53
N GLY A 78 -21.34 20.46 -0.25
CA GLY A 78 -21.95 21.75 0.08
C GLY A 78 -22.75 21.76 1.37
N ALA A 79 -23.40 20.66 1.76
CA ALA A 79 -24.16 20.56 3.01
C ALA A 79 -23.24 20.46 4.24
N VAL A 80 -22.16 19.68 4.15
CA VAL A 80 -21.15 19.55 5.20
C VAL A 80 -20.40 20.87 5.41
N VAL A 81 -19.99 21.55 4.34
CA VAL A 81 -19.32 22.87 4.40
C VAL A 81 -20.20 23.94 5.06
N ARG A 82 -21.53 23.85 4.88
CA ARG A 82 -22.50 24.79 5.47
C ARG A 82 -22.93 24.43 6.90
N GLY A 83 -22.39 23.36 7.48
CA GLY A 83 -22.78 22.89 8.81
C GLY A 83 -24.23 22.39 8.90
N LEU A 84 -24.83 22.06 7.75
CA LEU A 84 -26.21 21.57 7.65
C LEU A 84 -26.28 20.03 7.73
N ALA A 85 -25.12 19.38 7.81
CA ALA A 85 -24.96 17.96 8.03
C ALA A 85 -23.85 17.72 9.04
N GLU A 86 -24.12 16.90 10.05
CA GLU A 86 -23.12 16.41 11.01
C GLU A 86 -21.98 15.70 10.24
N PRO A 87 -20.70 16.01 10.53
CA PRO A 87 -19.58 15.28 9.96
C PRO A 87 -19.65 13.82 10.45
N LEU A 88 -19.55 12.90 9.50
CA LEU A 88 -19.61 11.47 9.76
C LEU A 88 -18.39 11.06 10.61
N VAL A 89 -18.55 10.97 11.93
CA VAL A 89 -17.60 10.25 12.79
C VAL A 89 -17.93 8.77 12.62
N LEU A 90 -17.34 8.15 11.61
CA LEU A 90 -17.31 6.69 11.56
C LEU A 90 -16.35 6.22 12.65
N GLU A 91 -16.86 5.43 13.58
CA GLU A 91 -16.05 4.69 14.54
C GLU A 91 -14.89 4.00 13.81
N HIS A 92 -13.74 3.99 14.48
CA HIS A 92 -12.47 3.46 14.00
C HIS A 92 -12.63 2.00 13.55
N ASP A 93 -12.84 1.78 12.25
CA ASP A 93 -12.62 0.48 11.62
C ASP A 93 -11.14 0.14 11.87
N PRO A 94 -10.77 -1.07 12.33
CA PRO A 94 -9.37 -1.39 12.56
C PRO A 94 -8.61 -1.13 11.26
N THR A 95 -7.61 -0.25 11.33
CA THR A 95 -6.67 -0.05 10.23
C THR A 95 -6.28 -1.43 9.71
N PRO A 96 -6.35 -1.70 8.39
CA PRO A 96 -5.96 -3.00 7.88
C PRO A 96 -4.53 -3.26 8.34
N SER A 97 -4.38 -4.17 9.29
CA SER A 97 -3.06 -4.57 9.77
C SER A 97 -2.51 -5.46 8.67
N VAL A 98 -1.89 -4.83 7.66
CA VAL A 98 -1.25 -5.55 6.57
C VAL A 98 0.00 -6.20 7.16
N THR A 99 -0.11 -7.49 7.46
CA THR A 99 1.01 -8.33 7.88
C THR A 99 1.46 -9.16 6.70
N GLY A 100 2.75 -9.13 6.38
CA GLY A 100 3.29 -9.90 5.26
C GLY A 100 4.54 -9.30 4.64
N VAL A 101 5.15 -10.07 3.75
CA VAL A 101 6.31 -9.64 2.96
C VAL A 101 5.81 -8.79 1.80
N THR A 102 6.39 -7.61 1.57
CA THR A 102 6.08 -6.76 0.41
C THR A 102 6.86 -7.21 -0.83
N ALA A 103 6.42 -6.80 -2.02
CA ALA A 103 7.13 -7.07 -3.27
C ALA A 103 8.59 -6.61 -3.22
N ALA A 104 8.84 -5.42 -2.66
CA ALA A 104 10.19 -4.86 -2.53
C ALA A 104 11.08 -5.68 -1.60
N VAL A 105 10.55 -6.15 -0.47
CA VAL A 105 11.31 -7.01 0.46
C VAL A 105 11.57 -8.38 -0.17
N ALA A 106 10.57 -8.97 -0.84
CA ALA A 106 10.70 -10.24 -1.52
C ALA A 106 11.78 -10.19 -2.62
N ALA A 107 11.77 -9.16 -3.47
CA ALA A 107 12.77 -8.98 -4.50
C ALA A 107 14.18 -8.84 -3.92
N SER A 108 14.35 -8.06 -2.85
CA SER A 108 15.65 -7.93 -2.18
C SER A 108 16.15 -9.23 -1.57
N ALA A 109 15.25 -10.05 -0.99
CA ALA A 109 15.61 -11.35 -0.43
C ALA A 109 16.02 -12.34 -1.54
N ILE A 110 15.22 -12.42 -2.61
CA ILE A 110 15.49 -13.26 -3.78
C ILE A 110 16.85 -12.89 -4.40
N ALA A 111 17.11 -11.60 -4.62
CA ALA A 111 18.38 -11.14 -5.18
C ALA A 111 19.59 -11.61 -4.34
N ALA A 112 19.50 -11.45 -3.01
CA ALA A 112 20.55 -11.87 -2.09
C ALA A 112 20.73 -13.40 -2.10
N GLU A 113 19.65 -14.16 -2.12
CA GLU A 113 19.67 -15.62 -2.14
C GLU A 113 20.24 -16.18 -3.44
N LEU A 114 19.92 -15.56 -4.58
CA LEU A 114 20.50 -15.90 -5.88
C LEU A 114 21.99 -15.56 -5.95
N ALA A 115 22.40 -14.39 -5.44
CA ALA A 115 23.81 -13.99 -5.36
C ALA A 115 24.65 -14.95 -4.50
N GLU A 116 24.03 -15.58 -3.48
CA GLU A 116 24.65 -16.60 -2.64
C GLU A 116 24.54 -18.03 -3.20
N GLY A 117 23.94 -18.22 -4.38
CA GLY A 117 23.77 -19.53 -5.00
C GLY A 117 22.77 -20.44 -4.26
N ARG A 118 21.75 -19.85 -3.62
CA ARG A 118 20.68 -20.55 -2.86
C ARG A 118 19.31 -20.38 -3.52
N PRO A 119 19.11 -20.92 -4.73
CA PRO A 119 17.88 -20.67 -5.47
C PRO A 119 16.66 -21.37 -4.87
N ASP A 120 16.85 -22.37 -4.00
CA ASP A 120 15.81 -22.97 -3.18
C ASP A 120 15.26 -22.01 -2.12
N GLN A 121 16.12 -21.17 -1.53
CA GLN A 121 15.72 -20.13 -0.58
C GLN A 121 15.03 -18.97 -1.31
N ALA A 122 15.55 -18.58 -2.49
CA ALA A 122 14.87 -17.64 -3.39
C ALA A 122 13.43 -18.07 -3.68
N PHE A 123 13.24 -19.37 -3.94
CA PHE A 123 11.91 -19.92 -4.16
C PHE A 123 11.01 -19.79 -2.92
N ARG A 124 11.53 -20.06 -1.73
CA ARG A 124 10.77 -19.89 -0.49
C ARG A 124 10.40 -18.43 -0.22
N SER A 125 11.29 -17.49 -0.52
CA SER A 125 11.01 -16.04 -0.44
C SER A 125 9.89 -15.64 -1.42
N PHE A 126 9.92 -16.17 -2.65
CA PHE A 126 8.85 -15.99 -3.63
C PHE A 126 7.50 -16.56 -3.15
N ILE A 127 7.47 -17.79 -2.64
CA ILE A 127 6.23 -18.40 -2.09
C ILE A 127 5.73 -17.62 -0.88
N SER A 128 6.61 -17.18 0.02
CA SER A 128 6.23 -16.37 1.19
C SER A 128 5.55 -15.06 0.80
N TYR A 129 5.98 -14.45 -0.32
CA TYR A 129 5.33 -13.28 -0.87
C TYR A 129 3.95 -13.61 -1.48
N SER A 130 3.86 -14.68 -2.26
CA SER A 130 2.57 -15.16 -2.81
C SER A 130 1.55 -15.44 -1.70
N ASP A 131 1.98 -16.11 -0.63
CA ASP A 131 1.16 -16.40 0.54
C ASP A 131 0.67 -15.14 1.25
N ALA A 132 1.53 -14.13 1.38
CA ALA A 132 1.16 -12.85 1.96
C ALA A 132 0.06 -12.16 1.14
N LEU A 133 0.15 -12.19 -0.20
CA LEU A 133 -0.90 -11.69 -1.08
C LEU A 133 -2.18 -12.52 -0.97
N ALA A 134 -2.08 -13.84 -0.93
CA ALA A 134 -3.23 -14.74 -0.82
C ALA A 134 -4.06 -14.46 0.44
N LYS A 135 -3.37 -14.28 1.58
CA LYS A 135 -3.98 -14.02 2.91
C LYS A 135 -4.52 -12.60 3.07
N ALA A 136 -3.99 -11.65 2.31
CA ALA A 136 -4.42 -10.26 2.37
C ALA A 136 -5.77 -10.03 1.67
N ASP A 137 -6.54 -9.06 2.17
CA ASP A 137 -7.71 -8.52 1.49
C ASP A 137 -7.30 -7.63 0.30
N ALA A 138 -8.29 -7.07 -0.43
CA ALA A 138 -8.02 -6.27 -1.61
C ALA A 138 -7.10 -5.06 -1.32
N ALA A 139 -7.30 -4.37 -0.18
CA ALA A 139 -6.48 -3.23 0.21
C ALA A 139 -5.05 -3.67 0.59
N GLY A 140 -4.94 -4.76 1.35
CA GLY A 140 -3.67 -5.33 1.75
C GLY A 140 -2.83 -5.80 0.57
N ARG A 141 -3.43 -6.42 -0.45
CA ARG A 141 -2.73 -6.81 -1.69
C ARG A 141 -2.14 -5.61 -2.42
N VAL A 142 -2.87 -4.50 -2.47
CA VAL A 142 -2.38 -3.24 -3.04
C VAL A 142 -1.21 -2.70 -2.21
N ILE A 143 -1.33 -2.68 -0.88
CA ILE A 143 -0.26 -2.20 0.01
C ILE A 143 1.01 -3.05 -0.12
N LEU A 144 0.87 -4.38 -0.14
CA LEU A 144 1.99 -5.32 -0.29
C LEU A 144 2.71 -5.20 -1.65
N SER A 145 2.06 -4.61 -2.65
CA SER A 145 2.59 -4.42 -4.00
C SER A 145 2.83 -2.96 -4.40
N ALA A 146 2.59 -2.01 -3.49
CA ALA A 146 2.61 -0.59 -3.80
C ALA A 146 4.00 -0.09 -4.21
N ALA A 147 5.04 -0.55 -3.50
CA ALA A 147 6.42 -0.19 -3.80
C ALA A 147 6.93 -1.00 -4.99
N THR A 148 7.46 -0.30 -6.00
CA THR A 148 8.17 -0.93 -7.11
C THR A 148 9.37 -1.72 -6.57
N PRO A 149 9.43 -3.05 -6.79
CA PRO A 149 10.58 -3.83 -6.38
C PRO A 149 11.80 -3.51 -7.24
N ALA A 150 12.98 -3.50 -6.63
CA ALA A 150 14.25 -3.55 -7.37
C ALA A 150 14.33 -4.85 -8.20
N THR A 151 15.23 -4.89 -9.19
CA THR A 151 15.51 -6.13 -9.92
C THR A 151 16.14 -7.16 -8.98
N THR A 152 15.85 -8.42 -9.26
CA THR A 152 16.49 -9.58 -8.63
C THR A 152 17.81 -9.98 -9.30
N ASP A 153 18.24 -9.22 -10.32
CA ASP A 153 19.32 -9.56 -11.26
C ASP A 153 19.08 -10.85 -12.07
N ASP A 154 17.85 -11.37 -12.05
CA ASP A 154 17.39 -12.48 -12.87
C ASP A 154 15.97 -12.21 -13.41
N ALA A 155 15.86 -12.09 -14.73
CA ALA A 155 14.63 -11.70 -15.40
C ALA A 155 13.47 -12.69 -15.15
N ALA A 156 13.75 -13.98 -14.93
CA ALA A 156 12.72 -14.98 -14.69
C ALA A 156 12.06 -14.77 -13.32
N TRP A 157 12.85 -14.41 -12.31
CA TRP A 157 12.34 -14.08 -10.98
C TRP A 157 11.59 -12.74 -10.97
N ASP A 158 12.09 -11.74 -11.70
CA ASP A 158 11.39 -10.45 -11.85
C ASP A 158 10.04 -10.60 -12.57
N ALA A 159 9.98 -11.47 -13.58
CA ALA A 159 8.74 -11.84 -14.27
C ALA A 159 7.78 -12.62 -13.37
N ALA A 160 8.30 -13.57 -12.58
CA ALA A 160 7.51 -14.34 -11.62
C ALA A 160 6.88 -13.46 -10.53
N LEU A 161 7.65 -12.52 -9.96
CA LEU A 161 7.13 -11.57 -8.97
C LEU A 161 5.98 -10.76 -9.55
N ALA A 162 6.15 -10.20 -10.76
CA ALA A 162 5.10 -9.44 -11.42
C ALA A 162 3.86 -10.30 -11.71
N ALA A 163 4.06 -11.54 -12.17
CA ALA A 163 2.96 -12.46 -12.44
C ALA A 163 2.17 -12.83 -11.17
N ALA A 164 2.86 -13.13 -10.07
CA ALA A 164 2.24 -13.45 -8.78
C ALA A 164 1.44 -12.27 -8.22
N THR A 165 2.01 -11.07 -8.29
CA THR A 165 1.31 -9.84 -7.90
C THR A 165 0.04 -9.64 -8.73
N GLU A 166 0.14 -9.72 -10.06
CA GLU A 166 -1.02 -9.53 -10.92
C GLU A 166 -2.09 -10.60 -10.70
N TYR A 167 -1.69 -11.87 -10.52
CA TYR A 167 -2.59 -12.98 -10.23
C TYR A 167 -3.47 -12.71 -9.02
N TRP A 168 -2.87 -12.30 -7.90
CA TRP A 168 -3.62 -12.03 -6.68
C TRP A 168 -4.41 -10.72 -6.73
N LEU A 169 -3.93 -9.70 -7.44
CA LEU A 169 -4.71 -8.46 -7.62
C LEU A 169 -5.94 -8.70 -8.51
N ASP A 170 -5.81 -9.50 -9.57
CA ASP A 170 -6.94 -9.89 -10.42
C ASP A 170 -7.99 -10.69 -9.63
N ALA A 171 -7.54 -11.65 -8.82
CA ALA A 171 -8.43 -12.43 -7.96
C ALA A 171 -9.24 -11.57 -6.97
N ALA A 172 -8.74 -10.38 -6.61
CA ALA A 172 -9.43 -9.42 -5.75
C ALA A 172 -10.12 -8.28 -6.51
N THR A 173 -10.03 -8.23 -7.86
CA THR A 173 -10.42 -7.06 -8.67
C THR A 173 -9.81 -5.76 -8.14
N ALA A 174 -8.56 -5.85 -7.67
CA ALA A 174 -7.83 -4.76 -7.05
C ALA A 174 -7.08 -3.92 -8.10
N PRO A 175 -6.83 -2.63 -7.83
CA PRO A 175 -6.05 -1.79 -8.74
C PRO A 175 -4.61 -2.30 -8.87
N LYS A 176 -4.10 -2.28 -10.10
CA LYS A 176 -2.76 -2.75 -10.45
C LYS A 176 -1.73 -1.62 -10.35
N PRO A 177 -0.61 -1.80 -9.64
CA PRO A 177 0.46 -0.81 -9.63
C PRO A 177 1.14 -0.72 -11.01
N ALA A 178 1.62 0.48 -11.35
CA ALA A 178 2.13 0.79 -12.69
C ALA A 178 3.32 -0.09 -13.11
N TRP A 179 4.18 -0.48 -12.16
CA TRP A 179 5.37 -1.27 -12.43
C TRP A 179 5.08 -2.67 -13.00
N LEU A 180 3.85 -3.18 -12.86
CA LEU A 180 3.45 -4.45 -13.48
C LEU A 180 3.41 -4.41 -15.01
N ALA A 181 3.31 -3.22 -15.59
CA ALA A 181 3.28 -2.99 -17.02
C ALA A 181 4.68 -2.80 -17.62
N ASP A 182 5.73 -2.86 -16.81
CA ASP A 182 7.10 -2.68 -17.26
C ASP A 182 7.51 -3.81 -18.24
N PRO A 183 7.93 -3.50 -19.49
CA PRO A 183 8.21 -4.51 -20.50
C PRO A 183 9.32 -5.50 -20.13
N TRP A 184 10.28 -5.08 -19.31
CA TRP A 184 11.42 -5.91 -18.90
C TRP A 184 11.03 -6.99 -17.88
N ARG A 185 9.81 -6.96 -17.34
CA ARG A 185 9.24 -8.01 -16.47
C ARG A 185 8.48 -9.09 -17.26
N ARG A 186 8.71 -9.15 -18.56
CA ARG A 186 8.24 -10.19 -19.46
C ARG A 186 9.45 -10.82 -20.15
N LEU A 187 9.49 -12.14 -20.18
CA LEU A 187 10.53 -12.89 -20.86
C LEU A 187 10.26 -12.98 -22.36
N ASP A 188 11.32 -13.11 -23.15
CA ASP A 188 11.21 -13.28 -24.62
C ASP A 188 10.68 -14.68 -25.00
N ALA A 189 10.98 -15.68 -24.18
CA ALA A 189 10.55 -17.06 -24.39
C ALA A 189 10.06 -17.68 -23.06
N PRO A 190 9.15 -18.68 -23.10
CA PRO A 190 8.69 -19.39 -21.91
C PRO A 190 9.86 -20.01 -21.11
N GLN A 191 9.93 -19.71 -19.81
CA GLN A 191 10.93 -20.29 -18.90
C GLN A 191 10.30 -20.70 -17.57
N THR A 192 10.94 -21.63 -16.86
CA THR A 192 10.61 -22.02 -15.48
C THR A 192 11.54 -21.30 -14.49
N LEU A 193 11.12 -21.20 -13.23
CA LEU A 193 12.05 -20.79 -12.16
C LEU A 193 13.09 -21.89 -11.90
N SER A 194 14.36 -21.53 -11.93
CA SER A 194 15.48 -22.46 -11.72
C SER A 194 15.84 -22.60 -10.24
N TYR A 195 14.95 -23.18 -9.43
CA TYR A 195 15.16 -23.37 -7.99
C TYR A 195 15.63 -24.76 -7.55
N SER A 196 15.54 -25.74 -8.44
CA SER A 196 16.07 -27.10 -8.23
C SER A 196 16.41 -27.75 -9.56
N ARG A 197 17.38 -28.66 -9.54
CA ARG A 197 17.76 -29.48 -10.71
C ARG A 197 16.67 -30.47 -11.16
N TYR A 198 15.61 -30.63 -10.38
CA TYR A 198 14.51 -31.56 -10.62
C TYR A 198 13.19 -30.84 -10.93
N VAL A 199 13.23 -29.53 -11.20
CA VAL A 199 12.04 -28.80 -11.64
C VAL A 199 11.72 -29.23 -13.06
N GLU A 200 10.62 -29.96 -13.23
CA GLU A 200 10.05 -30.24 -14.53
C GLU A 200 9.13 -29.07 -14.94
N PRO A 201 9.15 -28.63 -16.21
CA PRO A 201 8.22 -27.63 -16.67
C PRO A 201 6.77 -28.09 -16.47
N PRO A 202 5.90 -27.25 -15.86
CA PRO A 202 4.51 -27.60 -15.68
C PRO A 202 3.78 -27.65 -17.03
N ASP A 203 2.65 -28.36 -17.09
CA ASP A 203 1.75 -28.27 -18.24
C ASP A 203 1.28 -26.81 -18.37
N PRO A 204 1.42 -26.16 -19.55
CA PRO A 204 0.91 -24.81 -19.78
C PRO A 204 -0.59 -24.63 -19.43
N ALA A 205 -1.40 -25.68 -19.45
CA ALA A 205 -2.80 -25.64 -19.04
C ALA A 205 -2.98 -25.43 -17.51
N GLU A 206 -1.97 -25.73 -16.71
CA GLU A 206 -1.96 -25.56 -15.25
C GLU A 206 -1.39 -24.21 -14.79
N VAL A 207 -0.81 -23.45 -15.73
CA VAL A 207 -0.17 -22.16 -15.47
C VAL A 207 -1.21 -21.02 -15.57
N PRO A 208 -1.35 -20.15 -14.56
CA PRO A 208 -2.29 -19.04 -14.62
C PRO A 208 -1.98 -18.08 -15.79
N PRO A 209 -3.00 -17.43 -16.38
CA PRO A 209 -2.82 -16.57 -17.55
C PRO A 209 -1.87 -15.40 -17.29
N GLN A 210 -1.76 -14.89 -16.06
CA GLN A 210 -0.84 -13.81 -15.68
C GLN A 210 0.64 -14.22 -15.78
N PHE A 211 0.92 -15.51 -15.57
CA PHE A 211 2.24 -16.11 -15.71
C PHE A 211 2.54 -16.38 -17.19
N ILE A 212 1.58 -16.94 -17.94
CA ILE A 212 1.68 -17.12 -19.40
C ILE A 212 1.94 -15.78 -20.11
N ALA A 213 1.25 -14.71 -19.73
CA ALA A 213 1.41 -13.38 -20.33
C ALA A 213 2.84 -12.82 -20.19
N ARG A 214 3.61 -13.32 -19.21
CA ARG A 214 5.00 -12.94 -18.94
C ARG A 214 6.02 -13.99 -19.37
N ASN A 215 5.58 -15.05 -20.05
CA ASN A 215 6.43 -16.16 -20.47
C ASN A 215 7.18 -16.82 -19.28
N ILE A 216 6.56 -16.84 -18.10
CA ILE A 216 7.08 -17.53 -16.92
C ILE A 216 6.13 -18.66 -16.55
N LEU A 217 6.68 -19.85 -16.29
CA LEU A 217 5.92 -21.08 -16.09
C LEU A 217 5.96 -21.48 -14.62
N VAL A 218 4.89 -21.17 -13.90
CA VAL A 218 4.66 -21.60 -12.51
C VAL A 218 3.23 -22.10 -12.42
N ALA A 219 3.04 -23.37 -12.02
CA ALA A 219 1.72 -23.97 -11.89
C ALA A 219 0.89 -23.29 -10.79
N SER A 220 -0.43 -23.29 -10.96
CA SER A 220 -1.37 -22.76 -9.97
C SER A 220 -1.24 -23.47 -8.62
N SER A 221 -1.03 -24.79 -8.64
CA SER A 221 -0.82 -25.63 -7.45
C SER A 221 0.39 -25.19 -6.61
N THR A 222 1.42 -24.65 -7.24
CA THR A 222 2.59 -24.09 -6.54
C THR A 222 2.22 -22.85 -5.72
N LEU A 223 1.29 -22.03 -6.20
CA LEU A 223 0.82 -20.82 -5.52
C LEU A 223 -0.20 -21.12 -4.42
N GLU A 224 -0.88 -22.26 -4.52
CA GLU A 224 -1.89 -22.75 -3.58
C GLU A 224 -1.31 -23.63 -2.47
N SER A 225 -0.04 -24.04 -2.59
CA SER A 225 0.61 -24.96 -1.65
C SER A 225 0.95 -24.26 -0.34
N VAL A 226 -0.02 -24.26 0.57
CA VAL A 226 0.08 -23.78 1.97
C VAL A 226 -0.18 -24.92 2.94
#